data_AF-A0AAW6KPD3-F1
#
_entry.id   AF-A0AAW6KPD3-F1
#
_cell.length_a   1.000
_cell.length_b   1.000
_cell.length_c   1.000
_cell.angle_alpha   90.00
_cell.angle_beta   90.00
_cell.angle_gamma   90.00
#
_symmetry.space_group_name_H-M   'P 1'
#
loop_
_entity.id
_entity.type
_entity.pdbx_description
1 polymer ?
#
loop_
_entity_poly.entity_id
_entity_poly.type
_entity_poly.pdbx_seq_one_letter_code
_entity_poly.pdbx_strand_id
1 'polypeptide(L)'
;IALGGPGAIFWMWIIAIIGSASSFVESTLAQIYKVKDVNGFRGGPAYYMEKGLKKRWMGALFAVLITLSFGIVFNSVQSNTISVAFNNAFGTDRFMLGVILITVFGTIIFGGVKRIAKLSEYIVMFLAVLYIGVAFFVILTNISQLPDVFALIVKNAFGFEQAAGGALGAALMHG
;
A
#
# COMPACT_ATOMS: atom_id res chain seq x y z
N ILE A 1 -13.67 -3.79 4.16
CA ILE A 1 -14.58 -4.66 4.95
C ILE A 1 -15.99 -4.09 4.96
N ALA A 2 -16.19 -2.80 5.27
CA ALA A 2 -17.53 -2.18 5.34
C ALA A 2 -18.37 -2.27 4.04
N LEU A 3 -17.76 -2.32 2.85
CA LEU A 3 -18.49 -2.41 1.57
C LEU A 3 -18.41 -3.78 0.87
N GLY A 4 -17.32 -4.54 1.05
CA GLY A 4 -17.08 -5.82 0.36
C GLY A 4 -17.33 -7.09 1.18
N GLY A 5 -17.79 -6.93 2.42
CA GLY A 5 -18.04 -8.04 3.36
C GLY A 5 -16.78 -8.82 3.78
N PRO A 6 -16.95 -9.88 4.59
CA PRO A 6 -15.85 -10.74 5.05
C PRO A 6 -15.14 -11.49 3.91
N GLY A 7 -15.84 -11.79 2.83
CA GLY A 7 -15.32 -12.51 1.66
C GLY A 7 -14.22 -11.77 0.90
N ALA A 8 -14.16 -10.44 0.99
CA ALA A 8 -13.09 -9.64 0.40
C ALA A 8 -11.70 -10.01 0.93
N ILE A 9 -11.61 -10.52 2.17
CA ILE A 9 -10.34 -10.93 2.78
C ILE A 9 -9.70 -12.08 1.99
N PHE A 10 -10.51 -13.04 1.52
CA PHE A 10 -10.03 -14.15 0.69
C PHE A 10 -9.38 -13.63 -0.60
N TRP A 11 -10.06 -12.72 -1.30
CA TRP A 11 -9.55 -12.12 -2.53
C TRP A 11 -8.31 -11.25 -2.30
N MET A 12 -8.22 -10.56 -1.15
CA MET A 12 -6.99 -9.86 -0.76
C MET A 12 -5.80 -10.81 -0.63
N TRP A 13 -5.99 -12.02 -0.09
CA TRP A 13 -4.91 -13.03 -0.03
C TRP A 13 -4.48 -13.50 -1.42
N ILE A 14 -5.43 -13.76 -2.32
CA ILE A 14 -5.12 -14.16 -3.70
C ILE A 14 -4.32 -13.08 -4.43
N ILE A 15 -4.78 -11.82 -4.33
CA ILE A 15 -4.08 -10.68 -4.94
C ILE A 15 -2.71 -10.47 -4.30
N ALA A 16 -2.56 -10.70 -3.00
CA ALA A 16 -1.25 -10.63 -2.34
C ALA A 16 -0.27 -11.68 -2.88
N ILE A 17 -0.72 -12.92 -3.11
CA ILE A 17 0.12 -13.98 -3.69
C ILE A 17 0.55 -13.59 -5.12
N ILE A 18 -0.41 -13.23 -5.98
CA ILE A 18 -0.12 -12.82 -7.36
C ILE A 18 0.79 -11.57 -7.39
N GLY A 19 0.49 -10.61 -6.53
CA GLY A 19 1.26 -9.38 -6.36
C GLY A 19 2.70 -9.64 -5.92
N SER A 20 2.92 -10.64 -5.06
CA SER A 20 4.27 -11.03 -4.63
C SER A 20 5.11 -11.58 -5.78
N ALA A 21 4.53 -12.43 -6.63
CA ALA A 21 5.18 -12.95 -7.84
C ALA A 21 5.51 -11.82 -8.83
N SER A 22 4.56 -10.91 -9.07
CA SER A 22 4.77 -9.73 -9.93
C SER A 22 5.88 -8.83 -9.38
N SER A 23 5.85 -8.50 -8.09
CA SER A 23 6.86 -7.68 -7.42
C SER A 23 8.26 -8.30 -7.45
N PHE A 24 8.34 -9.63 -7.37
CA PHE A 24 9.60 -10.36 -7.49
C PHE A 24 10.20 -10.22 -8.90
N VAL A 25 9.38 -10.37 -9.95
CA VAL A 25 9.80 -10.17 -11.34
C VAL A 25 10.22 -8.72 -11.57
N GLU A 26 9.45 -7.75 -11.10
CA GLU A 26 9.78 -6.32 -11.22
C GLU A 26 11.10 -5.98 -10.53
N SER A 27 11.31 -6.50 -9.32
CA SER A 27 12.57 -6.32 -8.58
C SER A 27 13.75 -6.94 -9.30
N THR A 28 13.57 -8.13 -9.89
CA THR A 28 14.60 -8.82 -10.66
C THR A 28 14.97 -8.03 -11.92
N LEU A 29 13.97 -7.57 -12.69
CA LEU A 29 14.19 -6.72 -13.87
C LEU A 29 14.85 -5.40 -13.48
N ALA A 30 14.43 -4.77 -12.40
CA ALA A 30 15.04 -3.54 -11.89
C ALA A 30 16.52 -3.73 -11.55
N GLN A 31 16.93 -4.91 -11.04
CA GLN A 31 18.33 -5.22 -10.75
C GLN A 31 19.15 -5.52 -12.01
N ILE A 32 18.58 -6.23 -13.00
CA ILE A 32 19.26 -6.56 -14.26
C ILE A 32 19.51 -5.31 -15.10
N TYR A 33 18.53 -4.41 -15.18
CA TYR A 33 18.58 -3.22 -16.03
C TYR A 33 19.03 -1.95 -15.30
N LYS A 34 19.55 -2.06 -14.07
CA LYS A 34 20.03 -0.91 -13.32
C LYS A 34 21.19 -0.21 -14.01
N VAL A 35 21.29 1.09 -13.80
CA VAL A 35 22.30 1.97 -14.39
C VAL A 35 23.10 2.59 -13.27
N LYS A 36 24.43 2.63 -13.42
CA LYS A 36 25.30 3.32 -12.49
C LYS A 36 25.06 4.82 -12.58
N ASP A 37 24.94 5.45 -11.42
CA ASP A 37 24.76 6.89 -11.23
C ASP A 37 25.83 7.42 -10.27
N VAL A 38 25.99 8.74 -10.17
CA VAL A 38 27.08 9.42 -9.43
C VAL A 38 27.25 8.87 -8.00
N ASN A 39 26.14 8.57 -7.31
CA ASN A 39 26.15 8.14 -5.91
C ASN A 39 25.57 6.73 -5.69
N GLY A 40 25.34 5.93 -6.75
CA GLY A 40 24.74 4.61 -6.60
C GLY A 40 24.23 3.98 -7.89
N PHE A 41 23.16 3.20 -7.80
CA PHE A 41 22.49 2.59 -8.95
C PHE A 41 21.04 3.07 -9.02
N ARG A 42 20.58 3.39 -10.22
CA ARG A 42 19.17 3.69 -10.51
C ARG A 42 18.58 2.57 -11.35
N GLY A 43 17.42 2.08 -10.96
CA GLY A 43 16.70 1.03 -11.69
C GLY A 43 15.20 1.25 -11.57
N GLY A 44 14.42 0.26 -12.01
CA GLY A 44 12.97 0.28 -11.94
C GLY A 44 12.30 0.23 -13.30
N PRO A 45 10.97 0.35 -13.34
CA PRO A 45 10.18 0.04 -14.53
C PRO A 45 10.51 0.85 -15.76
N ALA A 46 10.74 2.15 -15.60
CA ALA A 46 11.13 3.00 -16.72
C ALA A 46 12.42 2.50 -17.42
N TYR A 47 13.38 1.99 -16.64
CA TYR A 47 14.68 1.55 -17.16
C TYR A 47 14.60 0.21 -17.89
N TYR A 48 13.86 -0.78 -17.38
CA TYR A 48 13.71 -2.04 -18.10
C TYR A 48 12.77 -1.92 -19.33
N MET A 49 11.83 -0.97 -19.33
CA MET A 49 11.04 -0.65 -20.54
C MET A 49 11.92 0.02 -21.62
N GLU A 50 12.81 0.93 -21.21
CA GLU A 50 13.73 1.57 -22.16
C GLU A 50 14.81 0.60 -22.65
N LYS A 51 15.47 -0.15 -21.76
CA LYS A 51 16.63 -0.99 -22.10
C LYS A 51 16.29 -2.43 -22.48
N GLY A 52 15.30 -3.03 -21.82
CA GLY A 52 14.86 -4.40 -22.09
C GLY A 52 13.93 -4.48 -23.30
N LEU A 53 12.89 -3.65 -23.32
CA LEU A 53 11.92 -3.62 -24.43
C LEU A 53 12.34 -2.70 -25.59
N LYS A 54 13.41 -1.92 -25.44
CA LYS A 54 13.87 -0.90 -26.41
C LYS A 54 12.80 0.14 -26.76
N LYS A 55 11.83 0.37 -25.85
CA LYS A 55 10.70 1.29 -26.04
C LYS A 55 10.77 2.46 -25.07
N ARG A 56 11.61 3.44 -25.40
CA ARG A 56 11.83 4.64 -24.56
C ARG A 56 10.56 5.43 -24.25
N TRP A 57 9.59 5.48 -25.19
CA TRP A 57 8.31 6.16 -24.98
C TRP A 57 7.49 5.55 -23.84
N MET A 58 7.53 4.22 -23.67
CA MET A 58 6.82 3.54 -22.57
C MET A 58 7.46 3.89 -21.22
N GLY A 59 8.79 3.92 -21.16
CA GLY A 59 9.51 4.31 -19.95
C GLY A 59 9.24 5.77 -19.56
N ALA A 60 9.21 6.68 -20.53
CA ALA A 60 8.86 8.08 -20.30
C ALA A 60 7.41 8.25 -19.83
N LEU A 61 6.45 7.60 -20.49
CA LEU A 61 5.05 7.61 -20.08
C LEU A 61 4.88 7.05 -18.66
N PHE A 62 5.52 5.92 -18.36
CA PHE A 62 5.48 5.32 -17.03
C PHE A 62 6.07 6.27 -15.97
N ALA A 63 7.19 6.93 -16.25
CA ALA A 63 7.81 7.88 -15.33
C ALA A 63 6.90 9.08 -15.03
N VAL A 64 6.16 9.59 -16.01
CA VAL A 64 5.16 10.66 -15.81
C VAL A 64 4.01 10.15 -14.95
N LEU A 65 3.44 9.00 -15.30
CA LEU A 65 2.30 8.42 -14.59
C LEU A 65 2.64 8.07 -13.13
N ILE A 66 3.78 7.43 -12.87
CA ILE A 66 4.18 7.08 -11.50
C ILE A 66 4.46 8.33 -10.66
N THR A 67 5.01 9.39 -11.26
CA THR A 67 5.25 10.66 -10.58
C THR A 67 3.94 11.35 -10.20
N LEU A 68 2.96 11.39 -11.10
CA LEU A 68 1.63 11.95 -10.80
C LEU A 68 0.91 11.12 -9.73
N SER A 69 0.87 9.80 -9.92
CA SER A 69 0.17 8.88 -9.02
C SER A 69 0.80 8.89 -7.62
N PHE A 70 2.08 8.58 -7.48
CA PHE A 70 2.72 8.47 -6.16
C PHE A 70 3.14 9.81 -5.60
N GLY A 71 3.61 10.74 -6.44
CA GLY A 71 4.06 12.05 -5.99
C GLY A 71 2.93 12.94 -5.49
N ILE A 72 1.77 12.91 -6.15
CA ILE A 72 0.65 13.81 -5.83
C ILE A 72 -0.53 13.05 -5.22
N VAL A 73 -1.11 12.11 -5.96
CA VAL A 73 -2.40 11.52 -5.60
C VAL A 73 -2.30 10.70 -4.31
N PHE A 74 -1.38 9.74 -4.25
CA PHE A 74 -1.23 8.88 -3.07
C PHE A 74 -0.82 9.67 -1.83
N ASN A 75 0.13 10.60 -1.93
CA ASN A 75 0.52 11.45 -0.79
C ASN A 75 -0.66 12.29 -0.26
N SER A 76 -1.51 12.81 -1.15
CA SER A 76 -2.70 13.57 -0.76
C SER A 76 -3.73 12.68 -0.04
N VAL A 77 -3.99 11.48 -0.56
CA VAL A 77 -4.93 10.54 0.07
C VAL A 77 -4.42 10.09 1.45
N GLN A 78 -3.11 9.82 1.59
CA GLN A 78 -2.54 9.38 2.86
C GLN A 78 -2.53 10.50 3.91
N SER A 79 -2.14 11.72 3.54
CA SER A 79 -2.18 12.87 4.46
C SER A 79 -3.61 13.22 4.89
N ASN A 80 -4.59 13.10 3.98
CA ASN A 80 -6.01 13.26 4.32
C ASN A 80 -6.49 12.19 5.30
N THR A 81 -6.14 10.92 5.05
CA THR A 81 -6.52 9.80 5.92
C THR A 81 -5.98 9.99 7.35
N ILE A 82 -4.71 10.39 7.48
CA ILE A 82 -4.11 10.72 8.79
C ILE A 82 -4.86 11.87 9.46
N SER A 83 -5.17 12.92 8.70
CA SER A 83 -5.88 14.10 9.22
C SER A 83 -7.28 13.78 9.71
N VAL A 84 -8.04 12.97 8.97
CA VAL A 84 -9.36 12.51 9.37
C VAL A 84 -9.28 11.60 10.60
N ALA A 85 -8.31 10.68 10.65
CA ALA A 85 -8.13 9.79 11.79
C ALA A 85 -7.82 10.56 13.09
N PHE A 86 -6.89 11.53 13.06
CA PHE A 86 -6.56 12.36 14.21
C PHE A 86 -7.68 13.29 14.63
N ASN A 87 -8.39 13.89 13.67
CA ASN A 87 -9.55 14.73 13.95
C ASN A 87 -10.68 13.93 14.60
N ASN A 88 -10.95 12.71 14.12
CA ASN A 88 -11.97 11.85 14.71
C ASN A 88 -11.59 11.29 16.09
N ALA A 89 -10.31 10.98 16.31
CA ALA A 89 -9.84 10.40 17.57
C ALA A 89 -9.62 11.44 18.68
N PHE A 90 -9.11 12.63 18.32
CA PHE A 90 -8.63 13.63 19.27
C PHE A 90 -9.25 15.02 19.07
N GLY A 91 -10.10 15.23 18.06
CA GLY A 91 -10.67 16.55 17.75
C GLY A 91 -9.67 17.56 17.17
N THR A 92 -8.46 17.12 16.83
CA THR A 92 -7.36 18.01 16.40
C THR A 92 -7.71 18.78 15.13
N ASP A 93 -7.33 20.05 15.09
CA ASP A 93 -7.43 20.88 13.88
C ASP A 93 -6.56 20.31 12.75
N ARG A 94 -7.15 20.19 11.56
CA ARG A 94 -6.50 19.53 10.41
C ARG A 94 -5.37 20.38 9.84
N PHE A 95 -5.48 21.71 9.90
CA PHE A 95 -4.42 22.59 9.41
C PHE A 95 -3.19 22.50 10.30
N MET A 96 -3.37 22.54 11.62
CA MET A 96 -2.29 22.36 12.60
C MET A 96 -1.59 21.00 12.40
N LEU A 97 -2.35 19.92 12.22
CA LEU A 97 -1.76 18.61 11.94
C LEU A 97 -0.97 18.59 10.63
N GLY A 98 -1.48 19.24 9.58
CA GLY A 98 -0.77 19.40 8.31
C GLY A 98 0.58 20.09 8.47
N VAL A 99 0.65 21.17 9.25
CA VAL A 99 1.90 21.89 9.56
C VAL A 99 2.90 20.98 10.28
N ILE A 100 2.43 20.19 11.25
CA ILE A 100 3.28 19.23 11.97
C ILE A 100 3.82 18.17 11.01
N LEU A 101 2.96 17.59 10.17
CA LEU A 101 3.36 16.56 9.20
C LEU A 101 4.40 17.11 8.21
N ILE A 102 4.16 18.28 7.61
CA ILE A 102 5.11 18.92 6.69
C ILE A 102 6.46 19.17 7.38
N THR A 103 6.43 19.66 8.61
CA THR A 103 7.66 19.92 9.38
C THR A 103 8.46 18.62 9.60
N VAL A 104 7.80 17.58 10.09
CA VAL A 104 8.45 16.28 10.36
C VAL A 104 8.95 15.63 9.07
N PHE A 105 8.09 15.45 8.07
CA PHE A 105 8.47 14.81 6.81
C PHE A 105 9.50 15.62 6.04
N GLY A 106 9.43 16.95 6.06
CA GLY A 106 10.42 17.84 5.46
C GLY A 106 11.83 17.55 5.99
N THR A 107 12.00 17.50 7.32
CA THR A 107 13.32 17.20 7.92
C THR A 107 13.87 15.82 7.53
N ILE A 108 12.99 14.84 7.30
CA ILE A 108 13.38 13.49 6.87
C ILE A 108 13.80 13.50 5.40
N ILE A 109 13.02 14.15 4.53
CA ILE A 109 13.24 14.19 3.08
C ILE A 109 14.53 14.94 2.73
N PHE A 110 14.77 16.09 3.35
CA PHE A 110 16.01 16.86 3.14
C PHE A 110 17.27 16.10 3.61
N GLY A 111 17.13 15.06 4.44
CA GLY A 111 18.21 14.17 4.83
C GLY A 111 18.64 13.13 3.79
N GLY A 112 17.94 13.05 2.65
CA GLY A 112 18.27 12.15 1.53
C GLY A 112 17.79 10.70 1.69
N VAL A 113 17.92 9.93 0.60
CA VAL A 113 17.32 8.59 0.46
C VAL A 113 17.79 7.59 1.52
N LYS A 114 19.07 7.64 1.94
CA LYS A 114 19.59 6.75 2.98
C LYS A 114 18.90 6.95 4.34
N ARG A 115 18.56 8.20 4.68
CA ARG A 115 17.87 8.53 5.93
C ARG A 115 16.41 8.09 5.88
N ILE A 116 15.76 8.33 4.74
CA ILE A 116 14.39 7.87 4.48
C ILE A 116 14.32 6.36 4.67
N ALA A 117 15.18 5.60 3.98
CA ALA A 117 15.21 4.14 4.07
C ALA A 117 15.38 3.64 5.51
N LYS A 118 16.37 4.19 6.25
CA LYS A 118 16.66 3.77 7.63
C LYS A 118 15.51 4.06 8.59
N LEU A 119 14.92 5.26 8.51
CA LEU A 119 13.78 5.62 9.37
C LEU A 119 12.53 4.80 9.03
N SER A 120 12.23 4.63 7.74
CA SER A 120 11.12 3.80 7.29
C SER A 120 11.28 2.36 7.77
N GLU A 121 12.48 1.79 7.73
CA GLU A 121 12.74 0.44 8.24
C GLU A 121 12.39 0.30 9.72
N TYR A 122 12.89 1.20 10.58
CA TYR A 122 12.58 1.15 12.01
C TYR A 122 11.09 1.35 12.31
N ILE A 123 10.46 2.32 11.66
CA ILE A 123 9.04 2.63 11.85
C ILE A 123 8.18 1.43 11.42
N VAL A 124 8.46 0.86 10.25
CA VAL A 124 7.72 -0.30 9.73
C VAL A 124 7.88 -1.51 10.64
N MET A 125 9.10 -1.80 11.11
CA MET A 125 9.33 -2.93 12.02
C MET A 125 8.57 -2.75 13.34
N PHE A 126 8.61 -1.56 13.93
CA PHE A 126 7.87 -1.28 15.17
C PHE A 126 6.36 -1.41 14.99
N LEU A 127 5.81 -0.79 13.93
CA LEU A 127 4.37 -0.86 13.64
C LEU A 127 3.92 -2.29 13.34
N ALA A 128 4.70 -3.04 12.56
CA ALA A 128 4.38 -4.44 12.25
C ALA A 128 4.30 -5.28 13.52
N VAL A 129 5.29 -5.17 14.42
CA VAL A 129 5.28 -5.90 15.70
C VAL A 129 4.09 -5.51 16.56
N LEU A 130 3.77 -4.22 16.66
CA LEU A 130 2.64 -3.74 17.47
C LEU A 130 1.31 -4.24 16.92
N TYR A 131 1.04 -4.04 15.63
CA TYR A 131 -0.22 -4.44 15.00
C TYR A 131 -0.40 -5.96 15.01
N ILE A 132 0.64 -6.70 14.64
CA ILE A 132 0.61 -8.17 14.65
C ILE A 132 0.44 -8.66 16.09
N GLY A 133 1.14 -8.08 17.07
CA GLY A 133 1.02 -8.44 18.48
C GLY A 133 -0.41 -8.27 19.01
N VAL A 134 -1.06 -7.14 18.72
CA VAL A 134 -2.47 -6.91 19.10
C VAL A 134 -3.39 -7.91 18.39
N ALA A 135 -3.18 -8.15 17.09
CA ALA A 135 -3.98 -9.13 16.35
C ALA A 135 -3.84 -10.55 16.92
N PHE A 136 -2.62 -10.99 17.22
CA PHE A 136 -2.37 -12.27 17.86
C PHE A 136 -3.01 -12.37 19.24
N PHE A 137 -2.92 -11.31 20.06
CA PHE A 137 -3.60 -11.27 21.35
C PHE A 137 -5.11 -11.50 21.20
N VAL A 138 -5.77 -10.76 20.30
CA VAL A 138 -7.21 -10.90 20.04
C VAL A 138 -7.57 -12.31 19.53
N ILE A 139 -6.74 -12.89 18.66
CA ILE A 139 -6.92 -14.25 18.15
C ILE A 139 -6.80 -15.27 19.28
N LEU A 140 -5.80 -15.16 20.14
CA LEU A 140 -5.58 -16.11 21.23
C LEU A 140 -6.69 -16.04 22.29
N THR A 141 -7.18 -14.84 22.61
CA THR A 141 -8.30 -14.68 23.56
C THR A 141 -9.64 -15.15 22.99
N ASN A 142 -9.78 -15.22 21.66
CA ASN A 142 -11.02 -15.60 20.98
C ASN A 142 -10.82 -16.82 20.06
N ILE A 143 -9.92 -17.73 20.43
CA ILE A 143 -9.49 -18.82 19.54
C ILE A 143 -10.65 -19.75 19.14
N SER A 144 -11.68 -19.87 19.99
CA SER A 144 -12.88 -20.64 19.71
C SER A 144 -13.73 -20.08 18.57
N GLN A 145 -13.66 -18.77 18.29
CA GLN A 145 -14.38 -18.12 17.20
C GLN A 145 -13.63 -18.18 15.87
N LEU A 146 -12.34 -18.56 15.90
CA LEU A 146 -11.49 -18.58 14.73
C LEU A 146 -12.03 -19.48 13.59
N PRO A 147 -12.56 -20.70 13.87
CA PRO A 147 -13.15 -21.53 12.83
C PRO A 147 -14.36 -20.87 12.15
N ASP A 148 -15.23 -20.21 12.92
CA ASP A 148 -16.41 -19.52 12.41
C ASP A 148 -16.03 -18.33 11.53
N VAL A 149 -14.97 -17.59 11.90
CA VAL A 149 -14.43 -16.50 11.08
C VAL A 149 -13.92 -17.01 9.74
N PHE A 150 -13.16 -18.11 9.72
CA PHE A 150 -12.69 -18.70 8.45
C PHE A 150 -13.86 -19.22 7.60
N ALA A 151 -14.83 -19.90 8.22
CA ALA A 151 -16.04 -20.36 7.53
C ALA A 151 -16.81 -19.18 6.92
N LEU A 152 -16.93 -18.07 7.66
CA LEU A 152 -17.57 -16.85 7.20
C LEU A 152 -16.81 -16.25 6.00
N ILE A 153 -15.49 -16.15 6.05
CA ILE A 153 -14.67 -15.63 4.94
C ILE A 153 -14.88 -16.47 3.68
N VAL A 154 -14.74 -17.79 3.75
CA VAL A 154 -14.85 -18.66 2.56
C VAL A 154 -16.28 -18.68 2.03
N LYS A 155 -17.29 -18.82 2.90
CA LYS A 155 -18.69 -18.79 2.48
C LYS A 155 -19.05 -17.47 1.79
N ASN A 156 -18.58 -16.33 2.30
CA ASN A 156 -18.82 -15.03 1.70
C ASN A 156 -17.96 -14.77 0.46
N ALA A 157 -16.80 -15.43 0.30
CA ALA A 157 -15.94 -15.27 -0.86
C ALA A 157 -16.53 -15.90 -2.13
N PHE A 158 -17.28 -17.00 -1.96
CA PHE A 158 -17.89 -17.78 -3.05
C PHE A 158 -19.42 -17.76 -3.04
N GLY A 159 -20.04 -16.99 -2.15
CA GLY A 159 -21.50 -16.87 -2.05
C GLY A 159 -22.09 -15.96 -3.12
N PHE A 160 -23.22 -16.39 -3.71
CA PHE A 160 -23.93 -15.66 -4.76
C PHE A 160 -24.42 -14.26 -4.33
N GLU A 161 -24.82 -14.08 -3.06
CA GLU A 161 -25.26 -12.78 -2.52
C GLU A 161 -24.11 -11.77 -2.38
N GLN A 162 -22.91 -12.22 -2.01
CA GLN A 162 -21.73 -11.35 -1.89
C GLN A 162 -21.11 -11.03 -3.25
N ALA A 163 -21.20 -11.94 -4.22
CA ALA A 163 -20.89 -11.65 -5.62
C ALA A 163 -21.82 -10.56 -6.18
N ALA A 164 -23.12 -10.63 -5.87
CA ALA A 164 -24.10 -9.59 -6.19
C ALA A 164 -23.84 -8.28 -5.42
N GLY A 165 -23.52 -8.34 -4.13
CA GLY A 165 -23.19 -7.17 -3.30
C GLY A 165 -21.87 -6.49 -3.68
N GLY A 166 -20.86 -7.25 -4.08
CA GLY A 166 -19.60 -6.74 -4.63
C GLY A 166 -19.76 -6.14 -6.02
N ALA A 167 -20.58 -6.75 -6.88
CA ALA A 167 -20.95 -6.20 -8.19
C ALA A 167 -21.77 -4.91 -8.05
N LEU A 168 -22.73 -4.86 -7.12
CA LEU A 168 -23.51 -3.66 -6.81
C LEU A 168 -22.65 -2.56 -6.18
N GLY A 169 -21.72 -2.91 -5.28
CA GLY A 169 -20.77 -1.97 -4.69
C GLY A 169 -19.80 -1.39 -5.74
N ALA A 170 -19.32 -2.21 -6.68
CA ALA A 170 -18.53 -1.76 -7.81
C ALA A 170 -19.34 -0.90 -8.79
N ALA A 171 -20.61 -1.26 -9.03
CA ALA A 171 -21.53 -0.49 -9.87
C ALA A 171 -21.90 0.88 -9.26
N LEU A 172 -21.99 0.99 -7.94
CA LEU A 172 -22.21 2.28 -7.25
C LEU A 172 -20.94 3.14 -7.17
N MET A 173 -19.75 2.54 -7.24
CA MET A 173 -18.47 3.27 -7.27
C MET A 173 -18.08 3.75 -8.68
N HIS A 174 -18.53 3.04 -9.72
CA HIS A 174 -18.18 3.30 -11.11
C HIS A 174 -19.36 3.73 -12.00
N GLY A 175 -20.56 3.82 -11.42
CA GLY A 175 -21.78 4.34 -12.04
C GLY A 175 -22.10 5.75 -11.57
#